data_AF-G7N072-F1
#
_entry.id   AF-G7N072-F1
#
_cell.length_a   1.000
_cell.length_b   1.000
_cell.length_c   1.000
_cell.angle_alpha   90.00
_cell.angle_beta   90.00
_cell.angle_gamma   90.00
#
_symmetry.space_group_name_H-M   'P 1'
#
loop_
_entity.id
_entity.type
_entity.pdbx_description
1 polymer ?
#
loop_
_entity_poly.entity_id
_entity_poly.type
_entity_poly.pdbx_seq_one_letter_code
_entity_poly.pdbx_strand_id
1 'polypeptide(L)'
;EPFEVRTRLLGWDDRAFYLEARFVSLRDGFVCALLRFRQHLLGTSPERVVQHLCQRRVEPPELPADLQHWISYNEASSQLLRMESGLSDVTKDQ
;
A
#
# COMPACT_ATOMS: atom_id res chain seq x y z
N GLU A 1 -24.50 -8.76 -7.94
CA GLU A 1 -23.84 -9.57 -8.99
C GLU A 1 -22.45 -9.98 -8.51
N PRO A 2 -21.89 -11.11 -8.99
CA PRO A 2 -20.55 -11.52 -8.59
C PRO A 2 -19.47 -10.67 -9.28
N PHE A 3 -18.37 -10.44 -8.59
CA PHE A 3 -17.19 -9.72 -9.10
C PHE A 3 -15.91 -10.52 -8.83
N GLU A 4 -14.94 -10.38 -9.73
CA GLU A 4 -13.56 -10.81 -9.50
C GLU A 4 -12.79 -9.67 -8.82
N VAL A 5 -12.10 -9.98 -7.72
CA VAL A 5 -11.18 -9.02 -7.08
C VAL A 5 -9.76 -9.34 -7.51
N ARG A 6 -9.15 -8.45 -8.28
CA ARG A 6 -7.75 -8.56 -8.71
C ARG A 6 -6.89 -7.62 -7.89
N THR A 7 -6.00 -8.18 -7.08
CA THR A 7 -5.03 -7.41 -6.29
C THR A 7 -3.66 -7.45 -6.95
N ARG A 8 -3.08 -6.28 -7.17
CA ARG A 8 -1.74 -6.11 -7.74
C ARG A 8 -0.84 -5.40 -6.76
N LEU A 9 0.35 -5.96 -6.54
CA LEU A 9 1.47 -5.27 -5.90
C LEU A 9 2.06 -4.25 -6.88
N LEU A 10 2.09 -2.98 -6.50
CA LEU A 10 2.62 -1.88 -7.31
C LEU A 10 4.09 -1.61 -7.00
N GLY A 11 4.48 -1.81 -5.75
CA GLY A 11 5.83 -1.63 -5.24
C GLY A 11 5.86 -1.63 -3.73
N TRP A 12 7.01 -1.35 -3.14
CA TRP A 12 7.20 -1.32 -1.69
C TRP A 12 8.27 -0.33 -1.28
N ASP A 13 8.15 0.14 -0.03
CA ASP A 13 9.21 0.84 0.69
C ASP A 13 9.80 -0.11 1.76
N ASP A 14 10.56 0.44 2.72
CA ASP A 14 11.18 -0.34 3.79
C ASP A 14 10.17 -0.97 4.78
N ARG A 15 8.92 -0.48 4.81
CA ARG A 15 7.93 -0.78 5.86
C ARG A 15 6.59 -1.29 5.34
N ALA A 16 6.26 -1.10 4.08
CA ALA A 16 4.93 -1.33 3.53
C ALA A 16 4.92 -1.74 2.06
N PHE A 17 3.92 -2.54 1.72
CA PHE A 17 3.53 -2.79 0.34
C PHE A 17 2.50 -1.75 -0.12
N TYR A 18 2.60 -1.32 -1.38
CA TYR A 18 1.60 -0.50 -2.07
C TYR A 18 0.81 -1.37 -3.03
N LEU A 19 -0.50 -1.48 -2.81
CA LEU A 19 -1.36 -2.39 -3.56
C LEU A 19 -2.51 -1.65 -4.24
N GLU A 20 -3.00 -2.25 -5.32
CA GLU A 20 -4.25 -1.86 -5.97
C GLU A 20 -5.18 -3.07 -6.06
N ALA A 21 -6.42 -2.92 -5.64
CA ALA A 21 -7.49 -3.89 -5.84
C ALA A 21 -8.51 -3.35 -6.84
N ARG A 22 -8.79 -4.14 -7.88
CA ARG A 22 -9.84 -3.88 -8.87
C ARG A 22 -10.97 -4.86 -8.68
N PHE A 23 -12.18 -4.34 -8.58
CA PHE A 23 -13.42 -5.12 -8.51
C PHE A 23 -14.02 -5.13 -9.92
N VAL A 24 -13.92 -6.27 -10.60
CA VAL A 24 -14.31 -6.41 -12.01
C VAL A 24 -15.59 -7.22 -12.08
N SER A 25 -16.65 -6.66 -12.69
CA SER A 25 -17.91 -7.38 -12.89
C SER A 25 -17.68 -8.59 -13.79
N LEU A 26 -18.17 -9.76 -13.35
CA LEU A 26 -18.11 -10.98 -14.15
C LEU A 26 -19.13 -10.99 -15.30
N ARG A 27 -20.07 -10.03 -15.31
CA ARG A 27 -21.10 -9.92 -16.35
C ARG A 27 -20.54 -9.36 -17.64
N ASP A 28 -19.79 -8.26 -17.54
CA ASP A 28 -19.39 -7.43 -18.69
C ASP A 28 -17.92 -6.96 -18.64
N GLY A 29 -17.16 -7.33 -17.59
CA GLY A 29 -15.78 -6.91 -17.43
C GLY A 29 -15.60 -5.46 -16.96
N PHE A 30 -16.68 -4.78 -16.55
CA PHE A 30 -16.60 -3.41 -16.05
C PHE A 30 -15.86 -3.33 -14.71
N VAL A 31 -15.02 -2.30 -14.53
CA VAL A 31 -14.35 -2.04 -13.24
C VAL A 31 -15.31 -1.25 -12.35
N CYS A 32 -16.00 -1.96 -11.45
CA CYS A 32 -16.99 -1.38 -10.54
C CYS A 32 -16.35 -0.53 -9.44
N ALA A 33 -15.14 -0.87 -9.00
CA ALA A 33 -14.39 -0.13 -8.00
C ALA A 33 -12.88 -0.31 -8.14
N LEU A 34 -12.15 0.71 -7.71
CA LEU A 34 -10.69 0.73 -7.62
C LEU A 34 -10.28 1.18 -6.20
N LEU A 35 -9.49 0.36 -5.53
CA LEU A 35 -8.94 0.68 -4.21
C LEU A 35 -7.41 0.68 -4.31
N ARG A 36 -6.77 1.77 -3.89
CA ARG A 36 -5.32 1.84 -3.67
C ARG A 36 -5.07 1.92 -2.17
N PHE A 37 -4.21 1.07 -1.65
CA PHE A 37 -3.98 0.95 -0.21
C PHE A 37 -2.52 0.62 0.13
N ARG A 38 -2.10 1.09 1.31
CA ARG A 38 -0.77 0.85 1.89
C ARG A 38 -0.91 -0.20 3.00
N GLN A 39 -0.16 -1.29 2.90
CA GLN A 39 -0.16 -2.35 3.89
C GLN A 39 1.18 -2.36 4.64
N HIS A 40 1.18 -1.84 5.88
CA HIS A 40 2.34 -1.92 6.77
C HIS A 40 2.58 -3.36 7.22
N LEU A 41 3.83 -3.78 7.21
CA LEU A 41 4.23 -5.09 7.73
C LEU A 41 4.73 -4.95 9.17
N LEU A 42 4.36 -5.93 9.99
CA LEU A 42 4.79 -6.05 11.38
C LEU A 42 5.68 -7.29 11.50
N GLY A 43 6.78 -7.18 12.25
CA GLY A 43 7.73 -8.28 12.47
C GLY A 43 8.58 -8.68 11.27
N THR A 44 8.41 -8.03 10.11
CA THR A 44 9.22 -8.25 8.89
C THR A 44 9.25 -7.00 8.02
N SER A 45 10.03 -7.02 6.93
CA SER A 45 10.05 -5.97 5.91
C SER A 45 9.57 -6.50 4.55
N PRO A 46 9.07 -5.63 3.66
CA PRO A 46 8.70 -6.03 2.30
C PRO A 46 9.83 -6.73 1.55
N GLU A 47 11.06 -6.19 1.66
CA GLU A 47 12.26 -6.78 1.06
C GLU A 47 12.47 -8.24 1.51
N ARG A 48 12.38 -8.51 2.83
CA ARG A 48 12.53 -9.87 3.36
C ARG A 48 11.48 -10.83 2.82
N VAL A 49 10.23 -10.38 2.72
CA VAL A 49 9.12 -11.18 2.17
C VAL A 49 9.36 -11.48 0.69
N VAL A 50 9.67 -10.47 -0.11
CA VAL A 50 9.90 -10.64 -1.55
C VAL A 50 11.12 -11.52 -1.80
N GLN A 51 12.22 -11.29 -1.08
CA GLN A 51 13.42 -12.11 -1.20
C GLN A 51 13.15 -13.58 -0.87
N HIS A 52 12.38 -13.84 0.19
CA HIS A 52 12.00 -15.20 0.56
C HIS A 52 11.14 -15.88 -0.51
N LEU A 53 10.16 -15.17 -1.08
CA LEU A 53 9.30 -15.72 -2.13
C LEU A 53 10.04 -15.93 -3.46
N CYS A 54 10.93 -15.01 -3.83
CA CYS A 54 11.67 -15.06 -5.09
C CYS A 54 12.96 -15.88 -5.01
N GLN A 55 13.39 -16.30 -3.82
CA GLN A 55 14.65 -17.02 -3.58
C GLN A 55 15.90 -16.29 -4.11
N ARG A 56 15.81 -14.95 -4.20
CA ARG A 56 16.89 -14.06 -4.66
C ARG A 56 16.66 -12.66 -4.12
N ARG A 57 17.71 -11.85 -4.08
CA ARG A 57 17.58 -10.42 -3.80
C ARG A 57 16.79 -9.75 -4.94
N VAL A 58 15.80 -8.95 -4.58
CA VAL A 58 14.95 -8.20 -5.51
C VAL A 58 14.91 -6.77 -5.02
N GLU A 59 15.40 -5.86 -5.85
CA GLU A 59 15.33 -4.42 -5.56
C GLU A 59 13.88 -3.94 -5.68
N PRO A 60 13.48 -2.96 -4.85
CA PRO A 60 12.17 -2.35 -4.98
C PRO A 60 11.99 -1.74 -6.38
N PRO A 61 10.82 -1.93 -7.01
CA PRO A 61 10.55 -1.33 -8.31
C PRO A 61 10.45 0.19 -8.16
N GLU A 62 10.80 0.91 -9.22
CA GLU A 62 10.54 2.34 -9.30
C GLU A 62 9.03 2.60 -9.22
N LEU A 63 8.62 3.47 -8.30
CA LEU A 63 7.20 3.77 -8.10
C LEU A 63 6.73 4.75 -9.17
N PRO A 64 5.60 4.48 -9.87
CA PRO A 64 5.02 5.43 -10.80
C PRO A 64 4.68 6.78 -10.16
N ALA A 65 4.74 7.88 -10.93
CA ALA A 65 4.54 9.23 -10.42
C ALA A 65 3.17 9.45 -9.75
N ASP A 66 2.10 8.85 -10.31
CA ASP A 66 0.76 8.90 -9.70
C ASP A 66 0.73 8.24 -8.32
N LEU A 67 1.43 7.12 -8.16
CA LEU A 67 1.57 6.44 -6.87
C LEU A 67 2.36 7.30 -5.88
N GLN A 68 3.44 7.95 -6.32
CA GLN A 68 4.22 8.85 -5.46
C GLN A 68 3.35 10.02 -4.94
N HIS A 69 2.56 10.66 -5.82
CA HIS A 69 1.64 11.72 -5.39
C HIS A 69 0.58 11.21 -4.39
N TRP A 70 0.04 10.01 -4.62
CA TRP A 70 -0.89 9.40 -3.68
C TRP A 70 -0.23 9.13 -2.32
N ILE A 71 1.03 8.67 -2.28
CA ILE A 71 1.79 8.47 -1.04
C ILE A 71 1.92 9.80 -0.30
N SER A 72 2.37 10.87 -0.97
CA SER A 72 2.53 12.19 -0.36
C SER A 72 1.21 12.75 0.18
N TYR A 73 0.10 12.56 -0.54
CA TYR A 73 -1.23 12.94 -0.06
C TYR A 73 -1.61 12.19 1.23
N ASN A 74 -1.39 10.87 1.28
CA ASN A 74 -1.71 10.08 2.46
C ASN A 74 -0.83 10.46 3.67
N GLU A 75 0.44 10.80 3.45
CA GLU A 75 1.32 11.28 4.51
C GLU A 75 0.85 12.60 5.11
N ALA A 76 0.51 13.57 4.24
CA ALA A 76 -0.05 14.85 4.67
C ALA A 76 -1.39 14.65 5.42
N SER A 77 -2.29 13.83 4.90
CA SER A 77 -3.58 13.51 5.55
C SER A 77 -3.36 12.83 6.90
N SER A 78 -2.41 11.89 6.99
CA SER A 78 -2.08 11.19 8.22
C SER A 78 -1.49 12.13 9.30
N GLN A 79 -0.69 13.12 8.90
CA GLN A 79 -0.20 14.16 9.81
C GLN A 79 -1.36 14.97 10.39
N LEU A 80 -2.28 15.44 9.55
CA LEU A 80 -3.46 16.19 9.98
C LEU A 80 -4.33 15.37 10.94
N LEU A 81 -4.61 14.11 10.60
CA LEU A 81 -5.41 13.22 11.46
C LEU A 81 -4.75 12.98 12.83
N ARG A 82 -3.42 12.89 12.91
CA ARG A 82 -2.70 12.77 14.20
C ARG A 82 -2.81 14.03 15.06
N MET A 83 -2.79 15.20 14.43
CA MET A 83 -2.98 16.48 15.12
C MET A 83 -4.42 16.58 15.65
N GLU A 84 -5.40 16.24 14.82
CA GLU A 84 -6.83 16.23 15.21
C GLU A 84 -7.11 15.24 16.35
N SER A 85 -6.45 14.08 16.34
CA SER A 85 -6.65 13.06 17.37
C SER A 85 -5.90 13.35 18.69
N GLY A 86 -5.12 14.43 18.77
CA GLY A 86 -4.28 14.73 19.95
C GLY A 86 -3.16 13.69 20.18
N LEU A 87 -2.79 12.92 19.16
CA LEU A 87 -1.75 11.88 19.23
C LEU A 87 -0.35 12.42 18.83
N SER A 88 -0.20 13.74 18.73
CA SER A 88 1.08 14.37 18.42
C SER A 88 2.03 14.21 19.61
N ASP A 89 2.99 13.28 19.49
CA ASP A 89 4.19 13.11 20.35
C ASP A 89 4.09 12.29 21.67
N VAL A 90 3.24 11.27 21.77
CA VAL A 90 3.30 10.33 22.93
C VAL A 90 4.24 9.13 22.71
N THR A 91 4.86 8.96 21.53
CA THR A 91 5.63 7.73 21.25
C THR A 91 6.96 8.02 20.55
N LYS A 92 7.91 8.59 21.29
CA LYS A 92 9.34 8.48 20.96
C LYS A 92 10.25 8.05 22.11
N ASP A 93 9.70 7.82 23.30
CA ASP A 93 10.42 7.23 24.44
C ASP A 93 9.66 6.00 24.96
N GLN A 94 9.85 4.86 24.31
CA GLN A 94 9.80 3.51 24.89
C GLN A 94 10.30 2.46 23.90
#